data_AF-A0A3S5FDS8-F1
#
_entry.id   AF-A0A3S5FDS8-F1
#
_cell.length_a   1.000
_cell.length_b   1.000
_cell.length_c   1.000
_cell.angle_alpha   90.00
_cell.angle_beta   90.00
_cell.angle_gamma   90.00
#
_symmetry.space_group_name_H-M   'P 1'
#
loop_
_entity.id
_entity.type
_entity.pdbx_description
1 polymer ?
#
loop_
_entity_poly.entity_id
_entity_poly.type
_entity_poly.pdbx_seq_one_letter_code
_entity_poly.pdbx_strand_id
1 'polypeptide(L)'
;MDSTVATGAAAIMAIRVLVEHDVPEDRIILASLIMAPQGVYSVAYTYPQAHIVTTAVDNGLTDDYHIVPGVGNFGDRYFGTTIS
;
A
#
# COMPACT_ATOMS: atom_id res chain seq x y z
N MET A 1 -1.75 -5.16 -6.52
CA MET A 1 -2.89 -4.50 -5.86
C MET A 1 -2.80 -4.80 -4.38
N ASP A 2 -2.95 -3.78 -3.54
CA ASP A 2 -2.97 -3.92 -2.08
C ASP A 2 -4.08 -3.02 -1.50
N SER A 3 -5.01 -3.60 -0.73
CA SER A 3 -6.14 -2.88 -0.18
C SER A 3 -5.72 -1.70 0.71
N THR A 4 -4.68 -1.87 1.53
CA THR A 4 -4.29 -0.85 2.51
C THR A 4 -2.78 -0.76 2.59
N VAL A 5 -2.22 0.41 2.26
CA VAL A 5 -0.77 0.62 2.30
C VAL A 5 -0.39 1.56 3.44
N ALA A 6 0.10 0.98 4.54
CA ALA A 6 0.55 1.72 5.71
C ALA A 6 1.97 2.29 5.52
N THR A 7 3.00 1.47 5.70
CA THR A 7 4.40 1.88 5.56
C THR A 7 4.93 1.78 4.14
N GLY A 8 4.22 1.12 3.23
CA GLY A 8 4.67 0.87 1.86
C GLY A 8 5.65 -0.30 1.71
N ALA A 9 6.13 -0.90 2.79
CA ALA A 9 7.16 -1.95 2.73
C ALA A 9 6.77 -3.17 1.89
N ALA A 10 5.54 -3.68 2.06
CA ALA A 10 5.04 -4.81 1.28
C ALA A 10 4.94 -4.47 -0.21
N ALA A 11 4.41 -3.30 -0.54
CA ALA A 11 4.31 -2.82 -1.92
C ALA A 11 5.68 -2.64 -2.57
N ILE A 12 6.64 -2.04 -1.85
CA ILE A 12 8.03 -1.90 -2.30
C ILE A 12 8.65 -3.26 -2.62
N MET A 13 8.49 -4.24 -1.73
CA MET A 13 9.02 -5.59 -1.96
C MET A 13 8.37 -6.26 -3.17
N ALA A 14 7.05 -6.09 -3.37
CA ALA A 14 6.36 -6.62 -4.53
C ALA A 14 6.85 -5.98 -5.84
N ILE A 15 7.01 -4.65 -5.88
CA ILE A 15 7.54 -3.93 -7.05
C ILE A 15 8.99 -4.37 -7.32
N ARG A 16 9.81 -4.53 -6.27
CA ARG A 16 11.18 -5.01 -6.38
C ARG A 16 11.27 -6.34 -7.12
N VAL A 17 10.43 -7.31 -6.74
CA VAL A 17 10.41 -8.63 -7.38
C VAL A 17 10.06 -8.51 -8.86
N LEU A 18 9.13 -7.64 -9.25
CA LEU A 18 8.79 -7.42 -10.65
C LEU A 18 9.97 -6.83 -11.44
N VAL A 19 10.62 -5.81 -10.89
CA VAL A 19 11.79 -5.17 -11.52
C VAL A 19 12.96 -6.15 -11.63
N GLU A 20 13.18 -7.00 -10.63
CA GLU A 20 14.19 -8.08 -10.66
C GLU A 20 13.91 -9.13 -11.75
N HIS A 21 12.67 -9.22 -12.25
CA HIS A 21 12.25 -10.08 -13.35
C HIS A 21 12.05 -9.29 -14.67
N ASP A 22 12.80 -8.20 -14.85
CA ASP A 22 12.84 -7.39 -16.07
C ASP A 22 11.51 -6.69 -16.43
N VAL A 23 10.59 -6.52 -15.47
CA VAL A 23 9.40 -5.68 -15.68
C VAL A 23 9.80 -4.21 -15.59
N PRO A 24 9.59 -3.40 -16.64
CA PRO A 24 9.88 -1.97 -16.60
C PRO A 24 9.07 -1.26 -15.52
N GLU A 25 9.73 -0.42 -14.72
CA GLU A 25 9.12 0.28 -13.59
C GLU A 25 7.94 1.18 -14.01
N ASP A 26 8.06 1.86 -15.16
CA ASP A 26 7.03 2.72 -15.77
C ASP A 26 5.77 1.95 -16.22
N ARG A 27 5.84 0.62 -16.26
CA ARG A 27 4.69 -0.26 -16.54
C ARG A 27 4.04 -0.82 -15.28
N ILE A 28 4.53 -0.46 -14.10
CA ILE A 28 4.00 -0.95 -12.83
C ILE A 28 2.99 0.04 -12.27
N ILE A 29 1.76 -0.45 -12.03
CA ILE A 29 0.70 0.32 -11.40
C ILE A 29 0.37 -0.28 -10.04
N LEU A 30 0.66 0.45 -8.97
CA LEU A 30 0.23 0.12 -7.62
C LEU A 30 -1.17 0.67 -7.37
N ALA A 31 -2.18 -0.21 -7.48
CA ALA A 31 -3.56 0.11 -7.13
C ALA A 31 -3.85 -0.21 -5.64
N SER A 32 -4.41 0.76 -4.92
CA SER A 32 -4.80 0.64 -3.52
C SER A 32 -6.14 1.30 -3.20
N LEU A 33 -6.80 0.86 -2.13
CA LEU A 33 -8.01 1.53 -1.64
C LEU A 33 -7.62 2.72 -0.76
N ILE A 34 -6.82 2.49 0.29
CA ILE A 34 -6.42 3.52 1.25
C ILE A 34 -4.92 3.44 1.49
N MET A 35 -4.25 4.59 1.49
CA MET A 35 -2.83 4.68 1.82
C MET A 35 -2.58 5.70 2.93
N ALA A 36 -1.55 5.47 3.76
CA ALA A 36 -1.00 6.52 4.61
C ALA A 36 0.03 7.37 3.83
N PRO A 37 0.20 8.66 4.15
CA PRO A 37 1.19 9.54 3.52
C PRO A 37 2.59 8.92 3.52
N GLN A 38 2.99 8.31 4.63
CA GLN A 38 4.27 7.62 4.74
C GLN A 38 4.42 6.55 3.65
N GLY A 39 3.43 5.67 3.47
CA GLY A 39 3.46 4.62 2.45
C GLY A 39 3.52 5.18 1.03
N VAL A 40 2.77 6.26 0.74
CA VAL A 40 2.84 6.94 -0.56
C VAL A 40 4.25 7.46 -0.82
N TYR A 41 4.84 8.19 0.12
CA TYR A 41 6.18 8.75 -0.03
C TYR A 41 7.25 7.67 -0.16
N SER A 42 7.17 6.60 0.65
CA SER A 42 8.13 5.51 0.60
C SER A 42 8.13 4.79 -0.74
N VAL A 43 6.95 4.51 -1.30
CA VAL A 43 6.83 3.87 -2.62
C VAL A 43 7.31 4.83 -3.72
N ALA A 44 6.83 6.07 -3.73
CA ALA A 44 7.18 7.05 -4.76
C ALA A 44 8.67 7.43 -4.74
N TYR A 45 9.31 7.43 -3.57
CA TYR A 45 10.76 7.67 -3.45
C TYR A 45 11.58 6.49 -3.95
N THR A 46 11.13 5.26 -3.69
CA THR A 46 11.85 4.04 -4.08
C THR A 46 11.68 3.71 -5.56
N TYR A 47 10.48 3.94 -6.10
CA TYR A 47 10.09 3.65 -7.47
C TYR A 47 9.39 4.87 -8.10
N PRO A 48 10.14 5.90 -8.51
CA PRO A 48 9.60 7.16 -9.00
C PRO A 48 8.90 7.07 -10.37
N GLN A 49 9.15 6.02 -11.15
CA GLN A 49 8.47 5.77 -12.43
C GLN A 49 7.18 4.94 -12.26
N ALA A 50 7.01 4.26 -11.12
CA ALA A 50 5.79 3.49 -10.87
C ALA A 50 4.60 4.40 -10.63
N HIS A 51 3.43 4.01 -11.16
CA HIS A 51 2.20 4.78 -10.99
C HIS A 51 1.43 4.29 -9.77
N ILE A 52 1.12 5.21 -8.85
CA ILE A 52 0.28 4.92 -7.68
C ILE A 52 -1.14 5.40 -7.96
N VAL A 53 -2.12 4.51 -7.82
CA VAL A 53 -3.54 4.81 -7.92
C VAL A 53 -4.19 4.44 -6.59
N THR A 54 -4.72 5.43 -5.87
CA THR A 54 -5.43 5.20 -4.61
C THR A 54 -6.72 6.00 -4.52
N THR A 55 -7.71 5.50 -3.78
CA THR A 55 -8.99 6.21 -3.61
C THR A 55 -8.95 7.24 -2.49
N ALA A 56 -8.13 7.01 -1.46
CA ALA A 56 -7.98 7.93 -0.33
C ALA A 56 -6.57 7.86 0.28
N VAL A 57 -6.12 9.00 0.80
CA VAL A 57 -4.89 9.11 1.59
C VAL A 57 -5.26 9.64 2.97
N ASP A 58 -5.06 8.83 4.00
CA ASP A 58 -5.52 9.11 5.38
C ASP A 58 -4.40 9.60 6.29
N ASN A 59 -4.74 10.46 7.25
CA ASN A 59 -3.82 11.37 7.93
C ASN A 59 -2.55 10.76 8.57
N GLY A 60 -2.58 9.49 8.97
CA GLY A 60 -1.40 8.89 9.58
C GLY A 60 -1.60 7.45 10.00
N LEU A 61 -0.62 6.97 10.76
CA LEU A 61 -0.60 5.62 11.34
C LEU A 61 -0.72 5.72 12.86
N THR A 62 -1.38 4.75 13.48
CA THR A 62 -1.22 4.47 14.91
C THR A 62 0.15 3.85 15.20
N ASP A 63 0.49 3.72 16.48
CA ASP A 63 1.69 3.00 16.95
C ASP A 63 1.69 1.52 16.51
N ASP A 64 0.50 0.95 16.29
CA ASP A 64 0.31 -0.41 15.77
C ASP A 64 0.30 -0.49 14.23
N TYR A 65 0.76 0.56 13.53
CA TYR A 65 0.81 0.66 12.07
C TYR A 65 -0.55 0.57 11.36
N HIS A 66 -1.64 0.89 12.05
CA HIS A 66 -2.96 0.99 11.42
C HIS A 66 -3.20 2.40 10.87
N ILE A 67 -3.76 2.49 9.66
CA ILE A 67 -4.15 3.77 9.06
C ILE A 67 -5.31 4.39 9.84
N VAL A 68 -5.25 5.70 10.12
CA VAL A 68 -6.28 6.45 10.87
C VAL A 68 -6.76 7.67 10.08
N PRO A 69 -8.08 7.90 9.93
CA PRO A 69 -9.20 7.13 10.50
C PRO A 69 -9.34 5.71 9.93
N GLY A 70 -8.92 5.48 8.68
CA GLY A 70 -8.75 4.16 8.08
C GLY A 70 -9.99 3.26 8.08
N VAL A 71 -9.75 1.96 7.93
CA VAL A 71 -10.81 0.93 7.85
C VAL A 71 -10.61 -0.22 8.82
N GLY A 72 -9.61 -0.16 9.71
CA GLY A 72 -9.15 -1.31 10.49
C GLY A 72 -8.52 -2.38 9.60
N ASN A 73 -8.47 -3.64 10.06
CA ASN A 73 -7.96 -4.74 9.25
C ASN A 73 -8.94 -5.04 8.11
N PHE A 74 -8.58 -4.62 6.89
CA PHE A 74 -9.39 -4.84 5.70
C PHE A 74 -9.63 -6.34 5.43
N GLY A 75 -8.60 -7.17 5.61
CA GLY A 75 -8.69 -8.61 5.37
C GLY A 75 -9.74 -9.26 6.27
N ASP A 76 -9.70 -8.96 7.57
CA ASP A 76 -10.66 -9.54 8.51
C ASP A 76 -12.09 -9.12 8.22
N ARG A 77 -12.30 -7.85 7.85
CA ARG A 77 -13.62 -7.32 7.52
C ARG A 77 -14.15 -7.87 6.19
N TYR A 78 -13.26 -8.08 5.22
CA TYR A 78 -13.63 -8.56 3.89
C TYR A 78 -13.90 -10.07 3.89
N PHE A 79 -13.07 -10.86 4.57
CA PHE A 79 -13.20 -12.31 4.64
C PHE A 79 -14.05 -12.82 5.81
N GLY A 80 -14.45 -11.92 6.72
CA GLY A 80 -15.27 -12.28 7.88
C GLY A 80 -14.51 -13.08 8.94
N THR A 81 -13.21 -12.88 9.08
CA THR A 81 -12.34 -13.59 10.04
C THR A 81 -12.18 -12.89 11.38
N THR A 82 -12.94 -11.82 11.62
CA THR A 82 -12.98 -11.17 12.95
C THR A 82 -13.52 -12.17 13.97
N ILE A 83 -12.70 -12.53 14.96
CA ILE A 83 -13.14 -13.34 16.10
C ILE A 83 -14.07 -12.46 16.94
N SER A 84 -15.32 -12.91 17.12
CA SER A 84 -16.29 -12.29 18.02
C SER A 84 -15.97 -12.55 19.49
#